data_AF-A0A4Y7KMF9-F1
#
_entry.id   AF-A0A4Y7KMF9-F1
#
_cell.length_a   1.000
_cell.length_b   1.000
_cell.length_c   1.000
_cell.angle_alpha   90.00
_cell.angle_beta   90.00
_cell.angle_gamma   90.00
#
_symmetry.space_group_name_H-M   'P 1'
#
loop_
_entity.id
_entity.type
_entity.pdbx_description
1 polymer ?
#
loop_
_entity_poly.entity_id
_entity_poly.type
_entity_poly.pdbx_seq_one_letter_code
_entity_poly.pdbx_strand_id
1 'polypeptide(L)'
;MAYYIVINWGKIDPSRVEECFFATLEIQGLGVAMKSFKSGNGASSVQLKNHITCCRSSKEDSSSSVRQDEISVHGVSNKVVGVLGGGQLGQMLCQAASQMGIKVIVLDPLENCPASALAYGHVIGRFDDSAAVEEFAKRCGVLTFEIEHVDVAALGKLEQQGVDCQPKASAIRIIQDKYLQKIHFSQHGIPMPEFREINDEESAREAGDSFGYPLMIKSKRLAYDGRGNAVAHTKEDLSSCVAALGGYGHGLYVEKWAPFVAELAVIVARGKDGSLSCYPVVETIHKDNICHIVKAPAEIPWKIKELATDVAQRAVRSLDGAGVFAVELFLTKDEQILLNEVAPRPHNSGHQTIESCYTSQYE
;
A
#
# COMPACT_ATOMS: atom_id res chain seq x y z
N MET A 1 -21.24 14.42 -12.81
CA MET A 1 -20.61 13.33 -13.58
C MET A 1 -19.65 12.64 -12.62
N ALA A 2 -19.98 11.42 -12.19
CA ALA A 2 -19.04 10.58 -11.46
C ALA A 2 -18.25 9.78 -12.52
N TYR A 3 -16.93 9.83 -12.45
CA TYR A 3 -16.05 8.98 -13.25
C TYR A 3 -15.64 7.79 -12.37
N TYR A 4 -15.83 6.58 -12.87
CA TYR A 4 -15.37 5.36 -12.21
C TYR A 4 -14.06 4.93 -12.86
N ILE A 5 -13.01 4.75 -12.07
CA ILE A 5 -11.80 4.07 -12.52
C ILE A 5 -11.94 2.62 -12.07
N VAL A 6 -12.13 1.71 -13.01
CA VAL A 6 -12.14 0.26 -12.75
C VAL A 6 -10.74 -0.26 -13.08
N ILE A 7 -9.98 -0.63 -12.05
CA ILE A 7 -8.67 -1.27 -12.22
C ILE A 7 -8.90 -2.79 -12.15
N ASN A 8 -8.80 -3.47 -13.28
CA ASN A 8 -9.03 -4.91 -13.35
C ASN A 8 -7.69 -5.66 -13.23
N TRP A 9 -7.45 -6.26 -12.07
CA TRP A 9 -6.29 -7.11 -11.83
C TRP A 9 -6.63 -8.54 -12.26
N GLY A 10 -5.98 -9.05 -13.29
CA GLY A 10 -6.22 -10.39 -13.82
C GLY A 10 -5.95 -11.52 -12.80
N LYS A 11 -6.61 -12.67 -12.96
CA LYS A 11 -6.38 -13.87 -12.12
C LYS A 11 -4.93 -14.36 -12.23
N ILE A 12 -4.35 -14.73 -11.10
CA ILE A 12 -3.02 -15.34 -11.00
C ILE A 12 -3.13 -16.85 -11.27
N ASP A 13 -2.51 -17.33 -12.35
CA ASP A 13 -2.23 -18.76 -12.58
C ASP A 13 -0.82 -19.08 -12.06
N PRO A 14 -0.67 -19.92 -11.01
CA PRO A 14 0.63 -20.24 -10.41
C PRO A 14 1.60 -20.98 -11.34
N SER A 15 1.14 -21.45 -12.51
CA SER A 15 1.96 -22.22 -13.46
C SER A 15 2.65 -21.37 -14.54
N ARG A 16 2.44 -20.04 -14.55
CA ARG A 16 3.01 -19.12 -15.55
C ARG A 16 3.59 -17.86 -14.90
N VAL A 17 4.84 -17.94 -14.45
CA VAL A 17 5.56 -16.83 -13.79
C VAL A 17 6.22 -15.87 -14.80
N GLU A 18 6.02 -16.04 -16.12
CA GLU A 18 6.72 -15.25 -17.16
C GLU A 18 5.88 -14.23 -17.93
N GLU A 19 4.59 -14.03 -17.64
CA GLU A 19 3.78 -13.04 -18.37
C GLU A 19 3.71 -11.69 -17.64
N CYS A 20 4.31 -10.66 -18.24
CA CYS A 20 4.22 -9.26 -17.81
C CYS A 20 2.76 -8.79 -17.77
N PHE A 21 2.31 -8.23 -16.64
CA PHE A 21 0.98 -7.63 -16.52
C PHE A 21 0.92 -6.27 -17.22
N PHE A 22 -0.02 -6.12 -18.15
CA PHE A 22 -0.50 -4.81 -18.60
C PHE A 22 -1.80 -4.48 -17.87
N ALA A 23 -1.82 -3.39 -17.09
CA ALA A 23 -3.07 -2.78 -16.65
C ALA A 23 -3.75 -2.14 -17.86
N THR A 24 -5.01 -2.50 -18.12
CA THR A 24 -5.83 -1.83 -19.13
C THR A 24 -6.74 -0.82 -18.43
N LEU A 25 -6.56 0.45 -18.74
CA LEU A 25 -7.40 1.54 -18.23
C LEU A 25 -8.61 1.69 -19.16
N GLU A 26 -9.82 1.37 -18.67
CA GLU A 26 -11.06 1.56 -19.43
C GLU A 26 -11.83 2.77 -18.86
N ILE A 27 -11.92 3.85 -19.64
CA ILE A 27 -12.73 5.03 -19.29
C ILE A 27 -14.07 4.90 -20.02
N GLN A 28 -15.15 4.60 -19.30
CA GLN A 28 -16.49 4.54 -19.89
C GLN A 28 -17.17 5.92 -19.83
N GLY A 29 -17.48 6.48 -21.00
CA GLY A 29 -18.28 7.69 -21.18
C GLY A 29 -19.60 7.41 -21.90
N LEU A 30 -20.71 7.99 -21.44
CA LEU A 30 -22.02 7.94 -22.09
C LEU A 30 -21.94 8.57 -23.50
N GLY A 31 -22.21 7.75 -24.52
CA GLY A 31 -22.06 8.11 -25.93
C GLY A 31 -23.07 9.17 -26.42
N VAL A 32 -22.56 10.18 -27.11
CA VAL A 32 -23.34 11.07 -27.98
C VAL A 32 -23.04 10.69 -29.42
N ALA A 33 -24.10 10.31 -30.16
CA ALA A 33 -24.03 9.86 -31.54
C ALA A 33 -23.63 10.99 -32.50
N MET A 34 -22.63 10.75 -33.37
CA MET A 34 -22.40 11.54 -34.57
C MET A 34 -22.59 10.69 -35.83
N LYS A 35 -23.35 11.27 -36.76
CA LYS A 35 -23.85 10.69 -38.01
C LYS A 35 -22.74 10.37 -39.00
N SER A 36 -22.87 9.21 -39.64
CA SER A 36 -22.13 8.74 -40.81
C SER A 36 -22.42 9.60 -42.05
N PHE A 37 -21.38 9.97 -42.80
CA PHE A 37 -21.46 10.36 -44.20
C PHE A 37 -20.52 9.47 -45.02
N LYS A 38 -21.04 8.90 -46.11
CA LYS A 38 -20.32 8.00 -47.04
C LYS A 38 -19.86 8.73 -48.30
N SER A 39 -18.70 8.25 -48.77
CA SER A 39 -18.21 8.10 -50.15
C SER A 39 -17.51 9.26 -50.86
N GLY A 40 -16.34 8.90 -51.42
CA GLY A 40 -15.59 9.67 -52.41
C GLY A 40 -14.24 9.02 -52.68
N ASN A 41 -14.19 8.10 -53.66
CA ASN A 41 -12.98 7.49 -54.21
C ASN A 41 -12.00 8.54 -54.76
N GLY A 42 -10.70 8.34 -54.52
CA GLY A 42 -9.65 9.10 -55.20
C GLY A 42 -8.27 8.68 -54.72
N ALA A 43 -7.69 7.66 -55.38
CA ALA A 43 -6.31 7.29 -55.21
C ALA A 43 -5.40 8.35 -55.84
N SER A 44 -4.54 8.97 -55.04
CA SER A 44 -3.33 9.64 -55.52
C SER A 44 -2.23 9.50 -54.46
N SER A 45 -1.18 8.77 -54.82
CA SER A 45 0.02 8.58 -54.01
C SER A 45 0.74 9.92 -53.81
N VAL A 46 0.67 10.46 -52.60
CA VAL A 46 1.52 11.56 -52.16
C VAL A 46 2.58 10.97 -51.22
N GLN A 47 3.81 10.85 -51.71
CA GLN A 47 4.98 10.62 -50.88
C GLN A 47 5.18 11.85 -49.98
N LEU A 48 4.72 11.77 -48.74
CA LEU A 48 5.13 12.69 -47.69
C LEU A 48 6.57 12.35 -47.29
N LYS A 49 7.51 13.20 -47.72
CA LYS A 49 8.87 13.23 -47.18
C LYS A 49 8.78 13.57 -45.69
N ASN A 50 8.92 12.58 -44.83
CA ASN A 50 9.18 12.81 -43.42
C ASN A 50 10.58 13.43 -43.28
N HIS A 51 10.63 14.76 -43.14
CA HIS A 51 11.78 15.41 -42.55
C HIS A 51 11.80 15.04 -41.06
N ILE A 52 12.44 13.90 -40.76
CA ILE A 52 12.92 13.63 -39.40
C ILE A 52 14.06 14.60 -39.15
N THR A 53 13.78 15.71 -38.47
CA THR A 53 14.81 16.59 -37.94
C THR A 53 15.48 15.85 -36.79
N CYS A 54 16.47 15.03 -37.12
CA CYS A 54 17.38 14.46 -36.14
C CYS A 54 18.16 15.63 -35.52
N CYS A 55 17.96 15.87 -34.22
CA CYS A 55 18.81 16.79 -33.46
C CYS A 55 20.23 16.24 -33.48
N ARG A 56 21.04 16.69 -34.45
CA ARG A 56 22.48 16.51 -34.43
C ARG A 56 23.03 17.49 -33.40
N SER A 57 23.60 16.96 -32.32
CA SER A 57 24.53 17.68 -31.47
C SER A 57 25.61 18.29 -32.38
N SER A 58 25.60 19.62 -32.49
CA SER A 58 26.65 20.38 -33.16
C SER A 58 27.92 20.28 -32.31
N LYS A 59 28.95 19.63 -32.85
CA LYS A 59 30.32 19.79 -32.35
C LYS A 59 30.80 21.19 -32.75
N GLU A 60 30.64 22.15 -31.86
CA GLU A 60 31.40 23.39 -31.93
C GLU A 60 32.49 23.37 -30.85
N ASP A 61 33.74 23.37 -31.33
CA ASP A 61 34.89 23.76 -30.54
C ASP A 61 34.69 25.20 -30.09
N SER A 62 34.55 25.41 -28.78
CA SER A 62 34.75 26.72 -28.18
C SER A 62 35.60 26.58 -26.94
N SER A 63 36.82 27.10 -27.04
CA SER A 63 37.67 27.42 -25.92
C SER A 63 36.99 28.50 -25.09
N SER A 64 36.29 28.11 -24.04
CA SER A 64 35.80 29.04 -23.02
C SER A 64 36.28 28.58 -21.65
N SER A 65 37.07 29.45 -21.04
CA SER A 65 37.50 29.41 -19.64
C SER A 65 36.46 28.78 -18.72
N VAL A 66 36.88 27.77 -17.95
CA VAL A 66 36.11 27.21 -16.84
C VAL A 66 35.76 28.37 -15.91
N ARG A 67 34.50 28.83 -15.96
CA ARG A 67 33.96 29.65 -14.87
C ARG A 67 33.81 28.71 -13.69
N GLN A 68 34.75 28.79 -12.75
CA GLN A 68 34.56 28.33 -11.37
C GLN A 68 33.58 29.29 -10.69
N ASP A 69 32.33 29.24 -11.11
CA ASP A 69 31.24 29.70 -10.28
C ASP A 69 30.63 28.42 -9.70
N GLU A 70 31.08 28.04 -8.49
CA GLU A 70 30.37 27.10 -7.62
C GLU A 70 29.02 27.71 -7.24
N ILE A 71 28.09 27.75 -8.19
CA ILE A 71 26.69 27.92 -7.88
C ILE A 71 26.28 26.55 -7.34
N SER A 72 26.35 26.39 -6.02
CA SER A 72 25.64 25.31 -5.36
C SER A 72 24.19 25.36 -5.87
N VAL A 73 23.78 24.35 -6.63
CA VAL A 73 22.38 24.21 -7.03
C VAL A 73 21.64 23.89 -5.75
N HIS A 74 21.19 24.92 -5.03
CA HIS A 74 20.25 24.78 -3.94
C HIS A 74 19.02 24.07 -4.49
N GLY A 75 18.81 22.81 -4.12
CA GLY A 75 17.54 22.13 -4.41
C GLY A 75 17.57 20.60 -4.46
N VAL A 76 18.67 19.97 -4.87
CA VAL A 76 18.70 18.49 -4.95
C VAL A 76 19.31 17.93 -3.68
N SER A 77 18.47 17.35 -2.82
CA SER A 77 18.93 16.67 -1.61
C SER A 77 19.92 15.55 -1.97
N ASN A 78 21.09 15.56 -1.34
CA ASN A 78 22.01 14.40 -1.40
C ASN A 78 21.51 13.20 -0.58
N LYS A 79 20.42 13.38 0.18
CA LYS A 79 19.83 12.32 0.99
C LYS A 79 19.16 11.29 0.07
N VAL A 80 19.61 10.05 0.18
CA VAL A 80 19.03 8.91 -0.55
C VAL A 80 17.95 8.27 0.31
N VAL A 81 16.77 8.02 -0.27
CA VAL A 81 15.71 7.22 0.32
C VAL A 81 15.95 5.75 -0.04
N GLY A 82 16.19 4.91 0.95
CA GLY A 82 16.19 3.46 0.77
C GLY A 82 14.81 2.89 0.97
N VAL A 83 14.36 2.04 0.05
CA VAL A 83 13.08 1.34 0.15
C VAL A 83 13.33 -0.17 0.19
N LEU A 84 12.84 -0.83 1.23
CA LEU A 84 12.79 -2.29 1.31
C LEU A 84 11.56 -2.81 0.55
N GLY A 85 11.80 -3.56 -0.52
CA GLY A 85 10.78 -3.99 -1.47
C GLY A 85 10.75 -3.13 -2.74
N GLY A 86 10.74 -3.79 -3.88
CA GLY A 86 10.74 -3.19 -5.22
C GLY A 86 9.48 -3.51 -6.02
N GLY A 87 8.36 -3.83 -5.37
CA GLY A 87 7.07 -4.08 -5.99
C GLY A 87 6.42 -2.82 -6.57
N GLN A 88 5.12 -2.90 -6.88
CA GLN A 88 4.39 -1.81 -7.53
C GLN A 88 4.30 -0.55 -6.67
N LEU A 89 4.23 -0.66 -5.34
CA LEU A 89 4.18 0.53 -4.50
C LEU A 89 5.55 1.21 -4.48
N GLY A 90 6.63 0.43 -4.52
CA GLY A 90 7.99 0.93 -4.64
C GLY A 90 8.22 1.61 -5.99
N GLN A 91 7.65 1.06 -7.06
CA GLN A 91 7.69 1.65 -8.40
C GLN A 91 6.99 3.02 -8.43
N MET A 92 5.77 3.12 -7.90
CA MET A 92 5.01 4.38 -7.83
C MET A 92 5.69 5.40 -6.90
N LEU A 93 6.32 4.96 -5.82
CA LEU A 93 7.16 5.81 -4.97
C LEU A 93 8.37 6.36 -5.75
N CYS A 94 9.06 5.52 -6.54
CA CYS A 94 10.16 5.97 -7.39
C CYS A 94 9.69 7.01 -8.44
N GLN A 95 8.48 6.84 -9.00
CA GLN A 95 7.89 7.80 -9.95
C GLN A 95 7.68 9.17 -9.29
N ALA A 96 7.03 9.22 -8.13
CA ALA A 96 6.80 10.46 -7.39
C ALA A 96 8.12 11.13 -6.98
N ALA A 97 9.03 10.35 -6.39
CA ALA A 97 10.34 10.84 -5.94
C ALA A 97 11.17 11.43 -7.09
N SER A 98 11.12 10.83 -8.29
CA SER A 98 11.83 11.33 -9.47
C SER A 98 11.39 12.75 -9.85
N GLN A 99 10.09 13.06 -9.79
CA GLN A 99 9.56 14.39 -10.08
C GLN A 99 10.04 15.45 -9.08
N MET A 100 10.31 15.03 -7.84
CA MET A 100 10.82 15.88 -6.76
C MET A 100 12.36 15.94 -6.71
N GLY A 101 13.06 15.23 -7.60
CA GLY A 101 14.52 15.14 -7.58
C GLY A 101 15.09 14.35 -6.39
N ILE A 102 14.28 13.48 -5.78
CA ILE A 102 14.69 12.62 -4.65
C ILE A 102 15.27 11.31 -5.19
N LYS A 103 16.48 10.96 -4.73
CA LYS A 103 17.13 9.70 -5.10
C LYS A 103 16.56 8.55 -4.28
N VAL A 104 15.96 7.57 -4.95
CA VAL A 104 15.44 6.34 -4.33
C VAL A 104 16.29 5.16 -4.74
N ILE A 105 16.79 4.40 -3.77
CA ILE A 105 17.36 3.07 -4.01
C ILE A 105 16.45 2.01 -3.43
N VAL A 106 16.37 0.86 -4.09
CA VAL A 106 15.49 -0.26 -3.68
C VAL A 106 16.32 -1.51 -3.37
N LEU A 107 15.89 -2.26 -2.36
CA LEU A 107 16.38 -3.62 -2.06
C LEU A 107 15.26 -4.62 -2.37
N ASP A 108 15.49 -5.49 -3.35
CA ASP A 108 14.52 -6.51 -3.75
C ASP A 108 15.24 -7.81 -4.18
N PRO A 109 14.68 -9.01 -3.91
CA PRO A 109 15.29 -10.25 -4.35
C PRO A 109 15.26 -10.47 -5.86
N LEU A 110 14.34 -9.82 -6.60
CA LEU A 110 14.19 -10.00 -8.03
C LEU A 110 14.99 -8.96 -8.81
N GLU A 111 15.89 -9.41 -9.69
CA GLU A 111 16.71 -8.55 -10.56
C GLU A 111 15.88 -7.54 -11.36
N ASN A 112 14.71 -7.97 -11.84
CA ASN A 112 13.77 -7.16 -12.64
C ASN A 112 12.47 -6.85 -11.86
N CYS A 113 12.58 -6.52 -10.57
CA CYS A 113 11.43 -6.06 -9.80
C CYS A 113 10.79 -4.79 -10.40
N PRO A 114 9.47 -4.54 -10.23
CA PRO A 114 8.79 -3.39 -10.83
C PRO A 114 9.49 -2.03 -10.64
N ALA A 115 10.05 -1.78 -9.46
CA ALA A 115 10.71 -0.52 -9.13
C ALA A 115 12.10 -0.36 -9.77
N SER A 116 12.78 -1.45 -10.17
CA SER A 116 14.19 -1.39 -10.62
C SER A 116 14.37 -0.55 -11.88
N ALA A 117 13.34 -0.47 -12.73
CA ALA A 117 13.36 0.33 -13.96
C ALA A 117 13.36 1.85 -13.71
N LEU A 118 12.96 2.30 -12.50
CA LEU A 118 12.77 3.71 -12.17
C LEU A 118 13.62 4.17 -10.98
N ALA A 119 14.08 3.24 -10.15
CA ALA A 119 14.94 3.55 -9.02
C ALA A 119 16.28 4.15 -9.48
N TYR A 120 16.81 5.08 -8.68
CA TYR A 120 18.17 5.60 -8.86
C TYR A 120 19.23 4.50 -8.70
N GLY A 121 18.93 3.48 -7.90
CA GLY A 121 19.76 2.28 -7.76
C GLY A 121 18.96 1.10 -7.24
N HIS A 122 19.40 -0.09 -7.61
CA HIS A 122 18.79 -1.35 -7.20
C HIS A 122 19.87 -2.25 -6.62
N VAL A 123 19.60 -2.80 -5.43
CA VAL A 123 20.42 -3.84 -4.80
C VAL A 123 19.62 -5.13 -4.81
N ILE A 124 20.20 -6.18 -5.41
CA ILE A 124 19.58 -7.50 -5.41
C ILE A 124 19.88 -8.16 -4.06
N GLY A 125 18.84 -8.43 -3.29
CA GLY A 125 18.96 -9.02 -1.97
C GLY A 125 17.61 -9.13 -1.27
N ARG A 126 17.52 -10.02 -0.30
CA ARG A 126 16.27 -10.22 0.43
C ARG A 126 16.11 -9.18 1.53
N PHE A 127 14.91 -8.61 1.64
CA PHE A 127 14.55 -7.66 2.70
C PHE A 127 14.27 -8.32 4.07
N ASP A 128 14.28 -9.66 4.13
CA ASP A 128 14.24 -10.45 5.38
C ASP A 128 15.62 -11.04 5.76
N ASP A 129 16.68 -10.71 5.01
CA ASP A 129 18.07 -11.03 5.35
C ASP A 129 18.71 -9.83 6.06
N SER A 130 19.02 -10.00 7.35
CA SER A 130 19.60 -8.96 8.18
C SER A 130 20.90 -8.39 7.58
N ALA A 131 21.76 -9.22 6.99
CA ALA A 131 23.03 -8.78 6.45
C ALA A 131 22.85 -7.94 5.18
N ALA A 132 21.91 -8.34 4.31
CA ALA A 132 21.56 -7.58 3.11
C ALA A 132 20.96 -6.22 3.47
N VAL A 133 20.04 -6.19 4.45
CA VAL A 133 19.41 -4.95 4.93
C VAL A 133 20.43 -4.03 5.60
N GLU A 134 21.35 -4.56 6.41
CA GLU A 134 22.42 -3.77 7.05
C GLU A 134 23.39 -3.15 6.03
N GLU A 135 23.79 -3.90 5.00
CA GLU A 135 24.65 -3.37 3.93
C GLU A 135 23.92 -2.35 3.06
N PHE A 136 22.65 -2.59 2.77
CA PHE A 136 21.80 -1.65 2.04
C PHE A 136 21.62 -0.32 2.80
N ALA A 137 21.39 -0.39 4.11
CA ALA A 137 21.16 0.78 4.96
C ALA A 137 22.34 1.76 4.95
N LYS A 138 23.58 1.30 4.76
CA LYS A 138 24.79 2.15 4.65
C LYS A 138 24.74 3.11 3.46
N ARG A 139 23.89 2.84 2.47
CA ARG A 139 23.71 3.65 1.25
C ARG A 139 22.52 4.62 1.38
N CYS A 140 21.80 4.57 2.50
CA CYS A 140 20.55 5.27 2.71
C CYS A 140 20.75 6.44 3.69
N GLY A 141 20.12 7.57 3.41
CA GLY A 141 19.96 8.64 4.40
C GLY A 141 18.69 8.48 5.24
N VAL A 142 17.66 7.83 4.69
CA VAL A 142 16.44 7.40 5.37
C VAL A 142 16.04 6.05 4.81
N LEU A 143 15.58 5.14 5.66
CA LEU A 143 15.10 3.82 5.28
C LEU A 143 13.58 3.75 5.47
N THR A 144 12.87 3.35 4.43
CA THR A 144 11.43 3.08 4.46
C THR A 144 11.15 1.73 3.77
N PHE A 145 9.89 1.32 3.72
CA PHE A 145 9.52 -0.01 3.27
C PHE A 145 8.21 0.01 2.48
N GLU A 146 8.20 -0.81 1.46
CA GLU A 146 7.05 -1.13 0.65
C GLU A 146 6.29 -2.34 1.20
N ILE A 147 7.03 -3.26 1.82
CA ILE A 147 6.54 -4.53 2.29
C ILE A 147 6.61 -4.62 3.81
N GLU A 148 5.60 -5.24 4.42
CA GLU A 148 5.55 -5.41 5.88
C GLU A 148 6.42 -6.58 6.36
N HIS A 149 6.75 -7.55 5.50
CA HIS A 149 7.49 -8.78 5.84
C HIS A 149 9.02 -8.58 5.82
N VAL A 150 9.50 -7.66 6.66
CA VAL A 150 10.92 -7.31 6.84
C VAL A 150 11.48 -7.88 8.16
N ASP A 151 12.81 -8.00 8.28
CA ASP A 151 13.43 -8.33 9.56
C ASP A 151 13.37 -7.14 10.53
N VAL A 152 12.33 -7.12 11.36
CA VAL A 152 12.10 -6.04 12.33
C VAL A 152 13.15 -6.02 13.46
N ALA A 153 13.87 -7.12 13.70
CA ALA A 153 14.98 -7.14 14.65
C ALA A 153 16.21 -6.45 14.06
N ALA A 154 16.52 -6.69 12.77
CA ALA A 154 17.56 -5.95 12.06
C ALA A 154 17.24 -4.45 12.00
N LEU A 155 15.99 -4.07 11.71
CA LEU A 155 15.57 -2.67 11.73
C LEU A 155 15.80 -2.01 13.09
N GLY A 156 15.46 -2.69 14.19
CA GLY A 156 15.71 -2.17 15.53
C GLY A 156 17.19 -1.98 15.85
N LYS A 157 18.07 -2.86 15.35
CA LYS A 157 19.53 -2.69 15.48
C LYS A 157 20.02 -1.49 14.68
N LEU A 158 19.54 -1.32 13.46
CA LEU A 158 19.88 -0.17 12.60
C LEU A 158 19.45 1.15 13.25
N GLU A 159 18.25 1.21 13.84
CA GLU A 159 17.80 2.38 14.59
C GLU A 159 18.72 2.70 15.78
N GLN A 160 19.16 1.69 16.54
CA GLN A 160 20.13 1.87 17.63
C GLN A 160 21.50 2.35 17.16
N GLN A 161 21.87 2.03 15.91
CA GLN A 161 23.10 2.51 15.26
C GLN A 161 22.93 3.92 14.66
N GLY A 162 21.75 4.54 14.78
CA GLY A 162 21.47 5.90 14.31
C GLY A 162 20.91 5.98 12.89
N VAL A 163 20.54 4.87 12.26
CA VAL A 163 19.87 4.87 10.95
C VAL A 163 18.45 5.41 11.11
N ASP A 164 18.08 6.33 10.23
CA ASP A 164 16.76 6.95 10.20
C ASP A 164 15.73 6.04 9.50
N CYS A 165 15.20 5.06 10.24
CA CYS A 165 14.11 4.19 9.77
C CYS A 165 12.75 4.84 10.02
N GLN A 166 11.88 4.82 9.00
CA GLN A 166 10.52 5.38 9.04
C GLN A 166 9.53 4.55 8.20
N PRO A 167 8.35 4.20 8.74
CA PRO A 167 7.98 4.20 10.17
C PRO A 167 8.97 3.43 11.07
N LYS A 168 8.81 3.56 12.40
CA LYS A 168 9.76 2.95 13.35
C LYS A 168 9.64 1.44 13.41
N ALA A 169 10.74 0.77 13.75
CA ALA A 169 10.75 -0.68 13.95
C ALA A 169 9.74 -1.13 15.02
N SER A 170 9.47 -0.29 16.03
CA SER A 170 8.41 -0.54 17.02
C SER A 170 7.02 -0.61 16.38
N ALA A 171 6.68 0.32 15.48
CA ALA A 171 5.43 0.29 14.73
C ALA A 171 5.35 -0.94 13.83
N ILE A 172 6.41 -1.27 13.09
CA ILE A 172 6.42 -2.46 12.22
C ILE A 172 6.22 -3.76 13.00
N ARG A 173 6.81 -3.86 14.20
CA ARG A 173 6.65 -5.02 15.07
C ARG A 173 5.20 -5.22 15.49
N ILE A 174 4.48 -4.12 15.76
CA ILE A 174 3.05 -4.15 16.08
C ILE A 174 2.24 -4.59 14.85
N ILE A 175 2.57 -4.06 13.67
CA ILE A 175 1.78 -4.32 12.45
C ILE A 175 1.95 -5.76 11.94
N GLN A 176 3.16 -6.32 11.97
CA GLN A 176 3.46 -7.65 11.44
C GLN A 176 2.67 -8.78 12.11
N ASP A 177 2.21 -8.56 13.34
CA ASP A 177 1.41 -9.49 14.10
C ASP A 177 0.01 -8.89 14.33
N LYS A 178 -0.96 -9.34 13.55
CA LYS A 178 -2.32 -8.79 13.53
C LYS A 178 -3.02 -8.87 14.89
N TYR A 179 -2.66 -9.85 15.73
CA TYR A 179 -3.18 -9.91 17.10
C TYR A 179 -2.52 -8.88 18.01
N LEU A 180 -1.19 -8.69 17.93
CA LEU A 180 -0.51 -7.60 18.66
C LEU A 180 -1.03 -6.23 18.21
N GLN A 181 -1.35 -6.08 16.93
CA GLN A 181 -1.97 -4.89 16.38
C GLN A 181 -3.33 -4.59 17.07
N LYS A 182 -4.19 -5.60 17.21
CA LYS A 182 -5.47 -5.47 17.93
C LYS A 182 -5.27 -5.13 19.41
N ILE A 183 -4.31 -5.79 20.08
CA ILE A 183 -3.96 -5.49 21.48
C ILE A 183 -3.56 -4.01 21.62
N HIS A 184 -2.64 -3.55 20.78
CA HIS A 184 -2.14 -2.17 20.80
C HIS A 184 -3.28 -1.16 20.64
N PHE A 185 -4.11 -1.32 19.61
CA PHE A 185 -5.21 -0.39 19.36
C PHE A 185 -6.31 -0.45 20.42
N SER A 186 -6.55 -1.63 21.02
CA SER A 186 -7.52 -1.79 22.12
C SER A 186 -7.07 -1.04 23.37
N GLN A 187 -5.77 -1.12 23.72
CA GLN A 187 -5.18 -0.36 24.82
C GLN A 187 -5.28 1.17 24.62
N HIS A 188 -5.36 1.62 23.37
CA HIS A 188 -5.53 3.03 23.01
C HIS A 188 -7.01 3.44 22.78
N GLY A 189 -7.96 2.56 23.12
CA GLY A 189 -9.40 2.87 22.99
C GLY A 189 -9.85 3.10 21.55
N ILE A 190 -9.20 2.46 20.57
CA ILE A 190 -9.65 2.49 19.19
C ILE A 190 -10.81 1.48 19.04
N PRO A 191 -11.99 1.89 18.56
CA PRO A 191 -13.11 0.96 18.38
C PRO A 191 -12.76 -0.13 17.38
N MET A 192 -13.10 -1.38 17.67
CA MET A 192 -12.87 -2.54 16.81
C MET A 192 -13.81 -3.69 17.20
N PRO A 193 -13.96 -4.73 16.35
CA PRO A 193 -14.66 -5.94 16.75
C PRO A 193 -13.98 -6.60 17.95
N GLU A 194 -14.78 -7.22 18.83
CA GLU A 194 -14.25 -8.03 19.93
C GLU A 194 -13.35 -9.13 19.38
N PHE A 195 -12.23 -9.39 20.04
CA PHE A 195 -11.23 -10.34 19.56
C PHE A 195 -10.63 -11.16 20.70
N ARG A 196 -10.16 -12.37 20.39
CA ARG A 196 -9.53 -13.28 21.36
C ARG A 196 -8.51 -14.17 20.66
N GLU A 197 -7.37 -14.38 21.31
CA GLU A 197 -6.40 -15.40 20.90
C GLU A 197 -6.95 -16.81 21.13
N ILE A 198 -6.69 -17.72 20.20
CA ILE A 198 -7.09 -19.12 20.30
C ILE A 198 -5.87 -20.01 20.11
N ASN A 199 -5.62 -20.89 21.08
CA ASN A 199 -4.43 -21.75 21.12
C ASN A 199 -4.78 -23.24 21.00
N ASP A 200 -6.05 -23.57 21.10
CA ASP A 200 -6.61 -24.92 21.06
C ASP A 200 -8.11 -24.88 20.76
N GLU A 201 -8.72 -26.06 20.64
CA GLU A 201 -10.14 -26.19 20.30
C GLU A 201 -11.07 -25.73 21.43
N GLU A 202 -10.63 -25.83 22.68
CA GLU A 202 -11.41 -25.35 23.82
C GLU A 202 -11.52 -23.82 23.80
N SER A 203 -10.40 -23.10 23.66
CA SER A 203 -10.38 -21.64 23.56
C SER A 203 -11.14 -21.13 22.33
N ALA A 204 -11.10 -21.84 21.20
CA ALA A 204 -11.89 -21.53 20.02
C ALA A 204 -13.40 -21.68 20.27
N ARG A 205 -13.81 -22.75 20.96
CA ARG A 205 -15.20 -22.98 21.35
C ARG A 205 -15.70 -21.92 22.33
N GLU A 206 -14.91 -21.59 23.35
CA GLU A 206 -15.24 -20.54 24.32
C GLU A 206 -15.41 -19.17 23.66
N ALA A 207 -14.61 -18.88 22.62
CA ALA A 207 -14.80 -17.66 21.84
C ALA A 207 -16.12 -17.67 21.08
N GLY A 208 -16.53 -18.81 20.50
CA GLY A 208 -17.83 -18.98 19.86
C GLY A 208 -19.01 -18.84 20.84
N ASP A 209 -18.90 -19.45 22.02
CA ASP A 209 -19.91 -19.34 23.08
C ASP A 209 -20.05 -17.87 23.58
N SER A 210 -18.95 -17.09 23.55
CA SER A 210 -18.91 -15.70 24.02
C SER A 210 -19.31 -14.66 22.96
N PHE A 211 -18.83 -14.79 21.72
CA PHE A 211 -19.03 -13.79 20.66
C PHE A 211 -20.24 -14.10 19.78
N GLY A 212 -20.69 -15.36 19.78
CA GLY A 212 -21.64 -15.88 18.83
C GLY A 212 -21.00 -16.20 17.47
N TYR A 213 -21.77 -16.85 16.61
CA TYR A 213 -21.36 -17.17 15.24
C TYR A 213 -22.11 -16.28 14.23
N PRO A 214 -21.52 -15.99 13.05
CA PRO A 214 -20.22 -16.47 12.58
C PRO A 214 -19.02 -15.85 13.33
N LEU A 215 -17.89 -16.55 13.30
CA LEU A 215 -16.59 -16.06 13.75
C LEU A 215 -15.66 -15.86 12.56
N MET A 216 -14.84 -14.82 12.62
CA MET A 216 -13.73 -14.62 11.69
C MET A 216 -12.44 -15.11 12.35
N ILE A 217 -11.94 -16.27 11.93
CA ILE A 217 -10.65 -16.82 12.37
C ILE A 217 -9.54 -16.26 11.50
N LYS A 218 -8.48 -15.74 12.12
CA LYS A 218 -7.36 -15.12 11.42
C LYS A 218 -6.00 -15.64 11.90
N SER A 219 -5.08 -15.83 10.97
CA SER A 219 -3.66 -16.03 11.26
C SER A 219 -3.05 -14.74 11.78
N LYS A 220 -2.21 -14.84 12.81
CA LYS A 220 -1.56 -13.65 13.40
C LYS A 220 -0.54 -13.02 12.45
N ARG A 221 0.13 -13.82 11.63
CA ARG A 221 1.24 -13.37 10.77
C ARG A 221 1.08 -13.90 9.36
N LEU A 222 1.78 -13.28 8.41
CA LEU A 222 1.84 -13.69 7.00
C LEU A 222 0.47 -13.73 6.30
N ALA A 223 -0.52 -13.01 6.85
CA ALA A 223 -1.84 -12.83 6.26
C ALA A 223 -1.82 -11.63 5.31
N TYR A 224 -2.34 -11.81 4.09
CA TYR A 224 -2.48 -10.78 3.05
C TYR A 224 -3.58 -11.18 2.07
N ASP A 225 -4.28 -10.21 1.47
CA ASP A 225 -5.31 -10.43 0.44
C ASP A 225 -6.30 -11.56 0.76
N GLY A 226 -6.76 -11.62 2.02
CA GLY A 226 -7.65 -12.66 2.55
C GLY A 226 -7.03 -14.02 2.83
N ARG A 227 -5.78 -14.27 2.44
CA ARG A 227 -5.03 -15.43 2.93
C ARG A 227 -4.79 -15.25 4.42
N GLY A 228 -4.98 -16.33 5.17
CA GLY A 228 -4.93 -16.27 6.62
C GLY A 228 -6.28 -16.00 7.28
N ASN A 229 -7.38 -15.89 6.53
CA ASN A 229 -8.73 -15.70 7.08
C ASN A 229 -9.62 -16.93 6.80
N ALA A 230 -10.44 -17.33 7.77
CA ALA A 230 -11.45 -18.38 7.62
C ALA A 230 -12.71 -18.00 8.41
N VAL A 231 -13.89 -18.23 7.82
CA VAL A 231 -15.18 -17.93 8.47
C VAL A 231 -15.79 -19.22 8.99
N ALA A 232 -15.94 -19.31 10.32
CA ALA A 232 -16.69 -20.39 10.95
C ALA A 232 -18.14 -19.93 11.15
N HIS A 233 -19.09 -20.51 10.42
CA HIS A 233 -20.51 -20.16 10.53
C HIS A 233 -21.19 -20.85 11.71
N THR A 234 -20.67 -22.00 12.12
CA THR A 234 -21.12 -22.71 13.31
C THR A 234 -19.94 -23.27 14.11
N LYS A 235 -20.26 -23.89 15.24
CA LYS A 235 -19.28 -24.58 16.08
C LYS A 235 -18.59 -25.73 15.36
N GLU A 236 -19.32 -26.44 14.50
CA GLU A 236 -18.84 -27.58 13.75
C GLU A 236 -17.79 -27.18 12.68
N ASP A 237 -17.82 -25.93 12.22
CA ASP A 237 -16.87 -25.42 11.23
C ASP A 237 -15.48 -25.16 11.80
N LEU A 238 -15.34 -24.97 13.13
CA LEU A 238 -14.12 -24.51 13.80
C LEU A 238 -12.89 -25.35 13.42
N SER A 239 -12.99 -26.67 13.55
CA SER A 239 -11.87 -27.59 13.29
C SER A 239 -11.38 -27.49 11.84
N SER A 240 -12.32 -27.42 10.89
CA SER A 240 -11.99 -27.29 9.46
C SER A 240 -11.38 -25.93 9.12
N CYS A 241 -11.88 -24.84 9.70
CA CYS A 241 -11.35 -23.49 9.51
C CYS A 241 -9.93 -23.36 10.08
N VAL A 242 -9.69 -23.90 11.27
CA VAL A 242 -8.37 -23.91 11.90
C VAL A 242 -7.39 -24.75 11.09
N ALA A 243 -7.80 -25.93 10.59
CA ALA A 243 -6.97 -26.75 9.72
C ALA A 243 -6.60 -26.05 8.41
N ALA A 244 -7.55 -25.31 7.81
CA ALA A 244 -7.30 -24.51 6.60
C ALA A 244 -6.24 -23.40 6.81
N LEU A 245 -6.06 -22.95 8.05
CA LEU A 245 -5.06 -21.95 8.45
C LEU A 245 -3.75 -22.58 9.00
N GLY A 246 -3.58 -23.90 8.87
CA GLY A 246 -2.38 -24.62 9.31
C GLY A 246 -2.43 -25.12 10.76
N GLY A 247 -3.51 -24.87 11.49
CA GLY A 247 -3.67 -25.29 12.88
C GLY A 247 -3.15 -24.26 13.91
N TYR A 248 -3.45 -24.51 15.19
CA TYR A 248 -3.15 -23.58 16.28
C TYR A 248 -1.66 -23.22 16.43
N GLY A 249 -0.76 -24.14 16.06
CA GLY A 249 0.69 -23.91 16.11
C GLY A 249 1.18 -22.75 15.24
N HIS A 250 0.39 -22.31 14.26
CA HIS A 250 0.69 -21.14 13.42
C HIS A 250 0.34 -19.80 14.08
N GLY A 251 -0.26 -19.82 15.27
CA GLY A 251 -0.71 -18.63 15.97
C GLY A 251 -1.97 -18.04 15.33
N LEU A 252 -3.12 -18.32 15.94
CA LEU A 252 -4.42 -17.88 15.45
C LEU A 252 -5.10 -16.97 16.48
N TYR A 253 -6.03 -16.16 16.00
CA TYR A 253 -6.97 -15.42 16.83
C TYR A 253 -8.32 -15.35 16.13
N VAL A 254 -9.37 -15.00 16.86
CA VAL A 254 -10.70 -14.81 16.30
C VAL A 254 -11.20 -13.40 16.56
N GLU A 255 -11.99 -12.90 15.63
CA GLU A 255 -12.78 -11.69 15.76
C GLU A 255 -14.26 -12.06 15.71
N LYS A 256 -15.05 -11.40 16.56
CA LYS A 256 -16.50 -11.36 16.42
C LYS A 256 -16.83 -10.80 15.04
N TRP A 257 -17.77 -11.43 14.35
CA TRP A 257 -18.20 -10.96 13.05
C TRP A 257 -18.73 -9.51 13.11
N ALA A 258 -18.12 -8.62 12.34
CA ALA A 258 -18.55 -7.23 12.22
C ALA A 258 -19.72 -7.13 11.23
N PRO A 259 -20.93 -6.71 11.66
CA PRO A 259 -22.08 -6.57 10.77
C PRO A 259 -22.03 -5.23 10.01
N PHE A 260 -20.99 -5.06 9.19
CA PHE A 260 -20.76 -3.84 8.43
C PHE A 260 -21.68 -3.71 7.21
N VAL A 261 -21.94 -2.48 6.80
CA VAL A 261 -22.66 -2.10 5.56
C VAL A 261 -21.75 -1.50 4.50
N ALA A 262 -20.57 -1.04 4.90
CA ALA A 262 -19.53 -0.57 4.00
C ALA A 262 -18.15 -0.81 4.62
N GLU A 263 -17.19 -1.10 3.77
CA GLU A 263 -15.77 -1.05 4.12
C GLU A 263 -15.23 0.31 3.70
N LEU A 264 -14.50 0.95 4.59
CA LEU A 264 -13.95 2.28 4.39
C LEU A 264 -12.43 2.21 4.56
N ALA A 265 -11.72 3.14 3.93
CA ALA A 265 -10.32 3.34 4.21
C ALA A 265 -9.98 4.83 4.31
N VAL A 266 -8.98 5.14 5.14
CA VAL A 266 -8.39 6.47 5.26
C VAL A 266 -6.88 6.34 5.14
N ILE A 267 -6.29 7.05 4.19
CA ILE A 267 -4.84 7.22 4.12
C ILE A 267 -4.47 8.41 5.01
N VAL A 268 -3.51 8.21 5.89
CA VAL A 268 -3.01 9.20 6.85
C VAL A 268 -1.52 9.37 6.65
N ALA A 269 -1.08 10.58 6.33
CA ALA A 269 0.32 10.96 6.35
C ALA A 269 0.69 11.50 7.73
N ARG A 270 1.80 11.01 8.29
CA ARG A 270 2.36 11.46 9.56
C ARG A 270 3.75 12.04 9.37
N GLY A 271 3.93 13.30 9.77
CA GLY A 271 5.22 13.96 9.83
C GLY A 271 6.07 13.50 11.02
N LYS A 272 7.39 13.74 10.96
CA LYS A 272 8.31 13.44 12.07
C LYS A 272 8.07 14.28 13.33
N ASP A 273 7.43 15.43 13.14
CA ASP A 273 6.94 16.31 14.21
C ASP A 273 5.62 15.81 14.83
N GLY A 274 5.06 14.71 14.32
CA GLY A 274 3.78 14.16 14.75
C GLY A 274 2.56 14.82 14.11
N SER A 275 2.75 15.78 13.20
CA SER A 275 1.65 16.36 12.41
C SER A 275 0.97 15.26 11.59
N LEU A 276 -0.36 15.35 11.48
CA LEU A 276 -1.16 14.41 10.67
C LEU A 276 -1.90 15.16 9.57
N SER A 277 -1.93 14.57 8.39
CA SER A 277 -2.82 14.95 7.30
C SER A 277 -3.56 13.71 6.80
N CYS A 278 -4.83 13.85 6.46
CA CYS A 278 -5.67 12.74 6.03
C CYS A 278 -6.20 12.99 4.62
N TYR A 279 -6.15 11.96 3.79
CA TYR A 279 -6.87 11.93 2.53
C TYR A 279 -8.37 11.75 2.78
N PRO A 280 -9.23 12.11 1.80
CA PRO A 280 -10.66 11.85 1.89
C PRO A 280 -10.96 10.37 2.18
N VAL A 281 -11.97 10.11 3.02
CA VAL A 281 -12.46 8.75 3.27
C VAL A 281 -12.95 8.14 1.97
N VAL A 282 -12.50 6.92 1.67
CA VAL A 282 -12.91 6.15 0.50
C VAL A 282 -13.73 4.93 0.93
N GLU A 283 -14.62 4.47 0.06
CA GLU A 283 -15.30 3.18 0.21
C GLU A 283 -14.53 2.13 -0.60
N THR A 284 -14.19 1.01 0.02
CA THR A 284 -13.55 -0.12 -0.63
C THR A 284 -14.56 -1.24 -0.84
N ILE A 285 -14.52 -1.88 -2.00
CA ILE A 285 -15.33 -3.06 -2.30
C ILE A 285 -14.38 -4.19 -2.61
N HIS A 286 -14.38 -5.21 -1.76
CA HIS A 286 -13.58 -6.41 -1.96
C HIS A 286 -14.36 -7.47 -2.72
N LYS A 287 -13.65 -8.21 -3.57
CA LYS A 287 -14.13 -9.43 -4.22
C LYS A 287 -13.09 -10.51 -4.01
N ASP A 288 -13.52 -11.66 -3.49
CA ASP A 288 -12.62 -12.77 -3.16
C ASP A 288 -11.47 -12.32 -2.22
N ASN A 289 -11.78 -11.40 -1.30
CA ASN A 289 -10.85 -10.74 -0.36
C ASN A 289 -9.75 -9.87 -1.00
N ILE A 290 -9.88 -9.52 -2.28
CA ILE A 290 -9.00 -8.59 -2.99
C ILE A 290 -9.76 -7.29 -3.22
N CYS A 291 -9.10 -6.16 -2.96
CA CYS A 291 -9.70 -4.84 -3.23
C CYS A 291 -9.98 -4.70 -4.73
N HIS A 292 -11.26 -4.58 -5.08
CA HIS A 292 -11.72 -4.57 -6.47
C HIS A 292 -12.08 -3.16 -6.95
N ILE A 293 -12.76 -2.38 -6.10
CA ILE A 293 -13.19 -1.02 -6.42
C ILE A 293 -12.90 -0.12 -5.24
N VAL A 294 -12.40 1.08 -5.53
CA VAL A 294 -12.27 2.19 -4.57
C VAL A 294 -13.14 3.33 -5.06
N LYS A 295 -14.13 3.75 -4.26
CA LYS A 295 -14.94 4.94 -4.54
C LYS A 295 -14.42 6.11 -3.71
N ALA A 296 -14.01 7.17 -4.39
CA ALA A 296 -13.41 8.34 -3.77
C ALA A 296 -14.12 9.64 -4.21
N PRO A 297 -14.68 10.42 -3.27
CA PRO A 297 -14.86 10.11 -1.85
C PRO A 297 -15.95 9.05 -1.64
N ALA A 298 -15.98 8.43 -0.45
CA ALA A 298 -17.10 7.58 -0.03
C ALA A 298 -18.43 8.34 -0.05
N GLU A 299 -19.50 7.70 -0.54
CA GLU A 299 -20.86 8.26 -0.61
C GLU A 299 -21.62 8.07 0.72
N ILE A 300 -21.09 8.66 1.79
CA ILE A 300 -21.61 8.55 3.17
C ILE A 300 -21.83 9.94 3.80
N PRO A 301 -22.68 10.06 4.85
CA PRO A 301 -22.91 11.32 5.53
C PRO A 301 -21.61 11.93 6.08
N TRP A 302 -21.52 13.26 6.08
CA TRP A 302 -20.32 13.99 6.50
C TRP A 302 -19.86 13.63 7.92
N LYS A 303 -20.80 13.43 8.86
CA LYS A 303 -20.49 13.02 10.24
C LYS A 303 -19.76 11.69 10.31
N ILE A 304 -20.10 10.75 9.43
CA ILE A 304 -19.45 9.45 9.35
C ILE A 304 -18.04 9.59 8.78
N LYS A 305 -17.85 10.49 7.80
CA LYS A 305 -16.51 10.81 7.30
C LYS A 305 -15.62 11.37 8.41
N GLU A 306 -16.12 12.32 9.19
CA GLU A 306 -15.38 12.88 10.32
C GLU A 306 -15.04 11.83 11.37
N LEU A 307 -15.99 10.96 11.73
CA LEU A 307 -15.75 9.88 12.68
C LEU A 307 -14.70 8.88 12.16
N ALA A 308 -14.77 8.51 10.88
CA ALA A 308 -13.78 7.64 10.25
C ALA A 308 -12.38 8.26 10.23
N THR A 309 -12.29 9.55 9.89
CA THR A 309 -11.04 10.31 9.96
C THR A 309 -10.50 10.41 11.39
N ASP A 310 -11.36 10.65 12.39
CA ASP A 310 -10.92 10.68 13.80
C ASP A 310 -10.36 9.34 14.26
N VAL A 311 -11.07 8.23 14.00
CA VAL A 311 -10.60 6.88 14.34
C VAL A 311 -9.26 6.59 13.68
N ALA A 312 -9.11 6.93 12.40
CA ALA A 312 -7.85 6.75 11.67
C ALA A 312 -6.71 7.59 12.25
N GLN A 313 -6.96 8.86 12.55
CA GLN A 313 -5.97 9.72 13.18
C GLN A 313 -5.56 9.21 14.56
N ARG A 314 -6.51 8.80 15.41
CA ARG A 314 -6.20 8.24 16.74
C ARG A 314 -5.38 6.96 16.64
N ALA A 315 -5.70 6.07 15.69
CA ALA A 315 -4.91 4.87 15.44
C ALA A 315 -3.48 5.22 15.00
N VAL A 316 -3.30 6.13 14.05
CA VAL A 316 -1.94 6.49 13.56
C VAL A 316 -1.14 7.28 14.60
N ARG A 317 -1.79 8.11 15.44
CA ARG A 317 -1.13 8.81 16.55
C ARG A 317 -0.54 7.85 17.59
N SER A 318 -1.12 6.66 17.77
CA SER A 318 -0.61 5.71 18.76
C SER A 318 0.58 4.90 18.26
N LEU A 319 0.95 5.01 16.99
CA LEU A 319 2.12 4.34 16.40
C LEU A 319 3.33 5.29 16.34
N ASP A 320 4.53 4.72 16.38
CA ASP A 320 5.78 5.48 16.27
C ASP A 320 6.26 5.63 14.82
N GLY A 321 6.90 6.77 14.54
CA GLY A 321 7.50 7.06 13.25
C GLY A 321 6.62 7.82 12.27
N ALA A 322 7.27 8.34 11.24
CA ALA A 322 6.66 9.10 10.17
C ALA A 322 6.40 8.20 8.95
N GLY A 323 5.58 8.70 8.03
CA GLY A 323 5.26 8.02 6.78
C GLY A 323 3.78 8.03 6.48
N VAL A 324 3.38 7.21 5.52
CA VAL A 324 1.99 7.01 5.13
C VAL A 324 1.45 5.75 5.79
N PHE A 325 0.23 5.83 6.29
CA PHE A 325 -0.49 4.73 6.92
C PHE A 325 -1.87 4.61 6.28
N ALA A 326 -2.25 3.43 5.86
CA ALA A 326 -3.63 3.11 5.53
C ALA A 326 -4.33 2.54 6.74
N VAL A 327 -5.52 3.07 7.03
CA VAL A 327 -6.40 2.59 8.08
C VAL A 327 -7.65 2.05 7.42
N GLU A 328 -7.86 0.74 7.54
CA GLU A 328 -9.06 0.06 7.07
C GLU A 328 -10.11 0.00 8.18
N LEU A 329 -11.35 0.28 7.81
CA LEU A 329 -12.45 0.52 8.73
C LEU A 329 -13.71 -0.19 8.23
N PHE A 330 -14.57 -0.53 9.18
CA PHE A 330 -15.93 -1.01 8.93
C PHE A 330 -16.94 0.04 9.40
N LEU A 331 -17.89 0.38 8.54
CA LEU A 331 -19.08 1.14 8.91
C LEU A 331 -20.22 0.18 9.19
N THR A 332 -20.82 0.24 10.38
CA THR A 332 -21.96 -0.61 10.77
C THR A 332 -23.31 0.05 10.50
N LYS A 333 -24.40 -0.73 10.57
CA LYS A 333 -25.79 -0.22 10.40
C LYS A 333 -26.17 0.84 11.44
N ASP A 334 -25.60 0.75 12.63
CA ASP A 334 -25.77 1.70 13.74
C ASP A 334 -24.74 2.83 13.71
N GLU A 335 -24.13 3.07 12.54
CA GLU A 335 -23.24 4.20 12.28
C GLU A 335 -21.94 4.21 13.11
N GLN A 336 -21.52 3.05 13.63
CA GLN A 336 -20.22 2.90 14.27
C GLN A 336 -19.11 2.73 13.22
N ILE A 337 -17.94 3.25 13.55
CA ILE A 337 -16.71 3.01 12.81
C ILE A 337 -15.84 2.08 13.64
N LEU A 338 -15.52 0.90 13.09
CA LEU A 338 -14.68 -0.10 13.72
C LEU A 338 -13.40 -0.28 12.92
N LEU A 339 -12.25 -0.32 13.58
CA LEU A 339 -10.96 -0.60 12.97
C LEU A 339 -10.87 -2.07 12.53
N ASN A 340 -10.62 -2.29 11.24
CA ASN A 340 -10.23 -3.59 10.71
C ASN A 340 -8.73 -3.79 10.94
N GLU A 341 -7.89 -3.00 10.26
CA GLU A 341 -6.44 -3.07 10.35
C GLU A 341 -5.76 -1.77 9.90
N VAL A 342 -4.45 -1.68 10.15
CA VAL A 342 -3.56 -0.60 9.72
C VAL A 342 -2.37 -1.19 8.95
N ALA A 343 -2.03 -0.56 7.84
CA ALA A 343 -0.83 -0.84 7.05
C ALA A 343 0.06 0.43 7.02
N PRO A 344 1.31 0.39 7.51
CA PRO A 344 2.17 1.56 7.70
C PRO A 344 2.98 1.88 6.43
N ARG A 345 2.31 1.86 5.28
CA ARG A 345 2.88 2.06 3.94
C ARG A 345 1.82 2.63 3.00
N PRO A 346 2.19 3.11 1.80
CA PRO A 346 1.23 3.34 0.73
C PRO A 346 0.36 2.10 0.49
N HIS A 347 -0.89 2.30 0.10
CA HIS A 347 -1.88 1.23 0.06
C HIS A 347 -2.73 1.26 -1.22
N ASN A 348 -3.32 0.11 -1.56
CA ASN A 348 -4.10 -0.04 -2.78
C ASN A 348 -5.34 0.88 -2.78
N SER A 349 -5.96 1.07 -1.62
CA SER A 349 -7.07 2.02 -1.46
C SER A 349 -6.66 3.49 -1.67
N GLY A 350 -5.36 3.79 -1.67
CA GLY A 350 -4.82 5.12 -1.90
C GLY A 350 -4.36 5.40 -3.32
N HIS A 351 -4.35 4.43 -4.25
CA HIS A 351 -3.80 4.66 -5.61
C HIS A 351 -4.48 5.82 -6.33
N GLN A 352 -5.80 5.93 -6.15
CA GLN A 352 -6.61 7.02 -6.70
C GLN A 352 -6.08 8.42 -6.38
N THR A 353 -5.28 8.59 -5.32
CA THR A 353 -4.68 9.88 -4.95
C THR A 353 -3.73 10.43 -6.02
N ILE A 354 -3.18 9.58 -6.90
CA ILE A 354 -2.33 10.01 -8.02
C ILE A 354 -3.12 10.94 -8.96
N GLU A 355 -4.34 10.58 -9.33
CA GLU A 355 -5.14 11.36 -10.30
C GLU A 355 -6.22 12.25 -9.67
N SER A 356 -6.60 12.02 -8.42
CA SER A 356 -7.75 12.69 -7.79
C SER A 356 -7.40 13.74 -6.74
N CYS A 357 -6.16 13.75 -6.25
CA CYS A 357 -5.72 14.59 -5.14
C CYS A 357 -4.60 15.52 -5.61
N TYR A 358 -4.39 16.61 -4.87
CA TYR A 358 -3.31 17.56 -5.17
C TYR A 358 -1.91 16.98 -5.00
N THR A 359 -1.80 16.00 -4.10
CA THR A 359 -0.57 15.28 -3.77
C THR A 359 -0.96 13.82 -3.67
N SER A 360 -0.15 12.93 -4.23
CA SER A 360 -0.37 11.49 -4.14
C SER A 360 0.12 10.96 -2.80
N GLN A 361 -0.36 9.78 -2.37
CA GLN A 361 0.16 9.10 -1.18
C GLN A 361 1.66 8.71 -1.28
N TYR A 362 2.29 8.90 -2.43
CA TYR A 362 3.69 8.55 -2.70
C TYR A 362 4.64 9.74 -2.60
N GLU A 363 4.11 10.96 -2.64
CA GLU A 363 4.81 12.23 -2.37
C GLU A 363 4.82 12.52 -0.86
#